data_AF-A0A7X4GPZ5-F1
#
_entry.id   AF-A0A7X4GPZ5-F1
#
_cell.length_a   1.000
_cell.length_b   1.000
_cell.length_c   1.000
_cell.angle_alpha   90.00
_cell.angle_beta   90.00
_cell.angle_gamma   90.00
#
_symmetry.space_group_name_H-M   'P 1'
#
loop_
_entity.id
_entity.type
_entity.pdbx_description
1 polymer ?
#
loop_
_entity_poly.entity_id
_entity_poly.type
_entity_poly.pdbx_seq_one_letter_code
_entity_poly.pdbx_strand_id
1 'polypeptide(L)'
;MTKQQYLDALKQAMQGLPPETVAKTLAYYEQRFIDGLVAGRSEAEVYKELDEPRKIAMTLRANAHLGAFQQQKTPFNLARVLVSFIGLAIFNLFMVIPALVYASLLGAIYISAFGFYIGGVALTASGLSGQNELALEGPLRHIMEFTNSHFDSREEEEDAQGWRVSINSMGVQVNKDDAESPPADDEGLSRSGKLLNRAEAVAAGDVHITTDFDSGARTTQSLIGLGLILGGIGLCLISIVLTRYTVIGLKRYAAMNVSLLRGR
;
A
#
# COMPACT_ATOMS: atom_id res chain seq x y z
N MET A 1 49.22 -62.94 -3.68
CA MET A 1 50.16 -61.80 -3.72
C MET A 1 51.04 -61.86 -2.50
N THR A 2 52.31 -61.48 -2.60
CA THR A 2 53.21 -61.34 -1.45
C THR A 2 53.02 -59.97 -0.78
N LYS A 3 53.49 -59.80 0.46
CA LYS A 3 53.46 -58.52 1.20
C LYS A 3 53.99 -57.36 0.34
N GLN A 4 55.15 -57.55 -0.29
CA GLN A 4 55.81 -56.52 -1.11
C GLN A 4 54.95 -56.09 -2.30
N GLN A 5 54.35 -57.05 -3.01
CA GLN A 5 53.48 -56.77 -4.15
C GLN A 5 52.24 -55.94 -3.76
N TYR A 6 51.67 -56.20 -2.57
CA TYR A 6 50.54 -55.43 -2.07
C TYR A 6 50.92 -54.00 -1.70
N LEU A 7 52.03 -53.83 -0.98
CA LEU A 7 52.51 -52.49 -0.56
C LEU A 7 52.90 -51.63 -1.76
N ASP A 8 53.53 -52.22 -2.79
CA ASP A 8 53.84 -51.52 -4.04
C ASP A 8 52.58 -51.10 -4.79
N ALA A 9 51.59 -51.99 -4.91
CA ALA A 9 50.31 -51.68 -5.52
C ALA A 9 49.54 -50.58 -4.76
N LEU A 10 49.61 -50.57 -3.43
CA LEU A 10 49.00 -49.56 -2.57
C LEU A 10 49.71 -48.21 -2.70
N LYS A 11 51.05 -48.20 -2.71
CA LYS A 11 51.85 -46.98 -2.94
C LYS A 11 51.54 -46.38 -4.31
N GLN A 12 51.43 -47.21 -5.34
CA GLN A 12 51.11 -46.75 -6.69
C GLN A 12 49.67 -46.22 -6.80
N ALA A 13 48.70 -46.89 -6.15
CA ALA A 13 47.31 -46.43 -6.12
C ALA A 13 47.16 -45.08 -5.39
N MET A 14 47.99 -44.82 -4.38
CA MET A 14 47.96 -43.58 -3.58
C MET A 14 48.80 -42.42 -4.17
N GLN A 15 49.36 -42.54 -5.38
CA GLN A 15 50.09 -41.45 -6.02
C GLN A 15 49.22 -40.18 -6.15
N GLY A 16 49.75 -39.02 -5.75
CA GLY A 16 49.03 -37.74 -5.75
C GLY A 16 48.27 -37.40 -4.46
N LEU A 17 48.33 -38.26 -3.43
CA LEU A 17 47.89 -37.93 -2.07
C LEU A 17 49.02 -37.26 -1.25
N PRO A 18 48.70 -36.57 -0.14
CA PRO A 18 49.70 -35.95 0.73
C PRO A 18 50.74 -36.98 1.22
N PRO A 19 52.05 -36.64 1.20
CA PRO A 19 53.13 -37.60 1.50
C PRO A 19 53.05 -38.17 2.91
N GLU A 20 52.58 -37.37 3.88
CA GLU A 20 52.37 -37.79 5.26
C GLU A 20 51.29 -38.89 5.37
N THR A 21 50.17 -38.73 4.65
CA THR A 21 49.07 -39.70 4.64
C THR A 21 49.51 -41.01 3.99
N VAL A 22 50.30 -40.93 2.91
CA VAL A 22 50.87 -42.11 2.22
C VAL A 22 51.78 -42.89 3.16
N ALA A 23 52.70 -42.23 3.86
CA ALA A 23 53.64 -42.87 4.78
C ALA A 23 52.90 -43.55 5.95
N LYS A 24 51.94 -42.85 6.57
CA LYS A 24 51.14 -43.38 7.67
C LYS A 24 50.32 -44.60 7.26
N THR A 25 49.73 -44.57 6.07
CA THR A 25 48.90 -45.68 5.56
C THR A 25 49.75 -46.89 5.22
N LEU A 26 50.91 -46.71 4.59
CA LEU A 26 51.84 -47.80 4.29
C LEU A 26 52.34 -48.47 5.58
N ALA A 27 52.74 -47.69 6.58
CA ALA A 27 53.19 -48.21 7.87
C ALA A 27 52.11 -49.04 8.58
N TYR A 28 50.85 -48.60 8.53
CA TYR A 28 49.73 -49.34 9.11
C TYR A 28 49.53 -50.72 8.47
N TYR A 29 49.51 -50.79 7.14
CA TYR A 29 49.33 -52.06 6.44
C TYR A 29 50.56 -52.95 6.57
N GLU A 30 51.77 -52.37 6.59
CA GLU A 30 52.99 -53.11 6.88
C GLU A 30 52.93 -53.79 8.25
N GLN A 31 52.51 -53.06 9.30
CA GLN A 31 52.30 -53.60 10.63
C GLN A 31 51.29 -54.76 10.62
N ARG A 32 50.16 -54.58 9.91
CA ARG A 32 49.11 -55.62 9.78
C ARG A 32 49.62 -56.93 9.19
N PHE A 33 50.51 -56.86 8.20
CA PHE A 33 51.15 -58.06 7.64
C PHE A 33 52.12 -58.71 8.62
N ILE A 34 52.87 -57.91 9.38
CA ILE A 34 53.79 -58.42 10.42
C ILE A 34 53.00 -59.14 11.52
N ASP A 35 51.91 -58.53 12.00
CA ASP A 35 51.06 -59.12 13.05
C ASP A 35 50.42 -60.44 12.59
N GLY A 36 49.99 -60.52 11.33
CA GLY A 36 49.45 -61.74 10.75
C GLY A 36 50.48 -62.88 10.67
N LEU A 37 51.73 -62.55 10.30
CA LEU A 37 52.83 -63.51 10.28
C LEU A 37 53.19 -64.00 11.69
N VAL A 38 53.22 -63.10 12.67
CA VAL A 38 53.46 -63.45 14.09
C VAL A 38 52.34 -64.34 14.64
N ALA A 39 51.11 -64.14 14.19
CA ALA A 39 49.96 -65.00 14.52
C ALA A 39 49.96 -66.36 13.79
N GLY A 40 51.01 -66.69 13.01
CA GLY A 40 51.14 -67.95 12.30
C GLY A 40 50.29 -68.06 11.03
N ARG A 41 49.72 -66.95 10.55
CA ARG A 41 48.96 -66.89 9.28
C ARG A 41 49.89 -66.68 8.11
N SER A 42 49.54 -67.24 6.96
CA SER A 42 50.30 -67.01 5.73
C SER A 42 50.03 -65.62 5.13
N GLU A 43 50.97 -65.04 4.38
CA GLU A 43 50.77 -63.73 3.72
C GLU A 43 49.53 -63.73 2.81
N ALA A 44 49.20 -64.87 2.21
CA ALA A 44 48.05 -65.05 1.34
C ALA A 44 46.72 -65.01 2.10
N GLU A 45 46.69 -65.48 3.36
CA GLU A 45 45.51 -65.40 4.23
C GLU A 45 45.26 -63.97 4.69
N VAL A 46 46.32 -63.26 5.09
CA VAL A 46 46.22 -61.84 5.48
C VAL A 46 45.73 -60.99 4.32
N TYR A 47 46.18 -61.27 3.10
CA TYR A 47 45.72 -60.57 1.90
C TYR A 47 44.22 -60.77 1.63
N LYS A 48 43.65 -61.95 1.86
CA LYS A 48 42.22 -62.20 1.63
C LYS A 48 41.30 -61.40 2.55
N GLU A 49 41.81 -60.99 3.72
CA GLU A 49 41.08 -60.13 4.66
C GLU A 49 41.23 -58.64 4.35
N LEU A 50 42.15 -58.25 3.46
CA LEU A 50 42.44 -56.87 3.12
C LEU A 50 41.59 -56.39 1.94
N ASP A 51 41.14 -55.13 2.00
CA ASP A 51 40.48 -54.46 0.88
C ASP A 51 41.44 -54.24 -0.31
N GLU A 52 40.87 -54.02 -1.49
CA GLU A 52 41.67 -53.72 -2.68
C GLU A 52 42.44 -52.38 -2.55
N PRO A 53 43.73 -52.32 -2.96
CA PRO A 53 44.55 -51.11 -2.84
C PRO A 53 43.95 -49.87 -3.52
N ARG A 54 43.25 -50.07 -4.65
CA ARG A 54 42.60 -48.99 -5.40
C ARG A 54 41.42 -48.38 -4.63
N LYS A 55 40.66 -49.21 -3.92
CA LYS A 55 39.51 -48.78 -3.12
C LYS A 55 39.96 -47.93 -1.94
N ILE A 56 41.06 -48.32 -1.28
CA ILE A 56 41.68 -47.56 -0.18
C ILE A 56 42.17 -46.19 -0.66
N ALA A 57 42.84 -46.14 -1.82
CA ALA A 57 43.29 -44.86 -2.39
C ALA A 57 42.12 -43.95 -2.77
N MET A 58 41.03 -44.51 -3.30
CA MET A 58 39.83 -43.76 -3.66
C MET A 58 39.14 -43.15 -2.43
N THR A 59 39.02 -43.89 -1.34
CA THR A 59 38.43 -43.38 -0.09
C THR A 59 39.30 -42.29 0.54
N LEU A 60 40.63 -42.45 0.53
CA LEU A 60 41.55 -41.42 0.99
C LEU A 60 41.45 -40.13 0.17
N ARG A 61 41.35 -40.22 -1.16
CA ARG A 61 41.16 -39.05 -2.03
C ARG A 61 39.83 -38.35 -1.74
N ALA A 62 38.74 -39.09 -1.60
CA ALA A 62 37.43 -38.52 -1.28
C ALA A 62 37.47 -37.74 0.04
N ASN A 63 38.12 -38.29 1.08
CA ASN A 63 38.28 -37.64 2.37
C ASN A 63 39.20 -36.40 2.31
N ALA A 64 40.28 -36.45 1.53
CA ALA A 64 41.18 -35.31 1.34
C ALA A 64 40.49 -34.13 0.65
N HIS A 65 39.65 -34.40 -0.36
CA HIS A 65 38.88 -33.36 -1.05
C HIS A 65 37.81 -32.72 -0.17
N LEU A 66 37.15 -33.50 0.70
CA LEU A 66 36.18 -32.97 1.68
C LEU A 66 36.84 -32.09 2.75
N GLY A 67 38.01 -32.49 3.26
CA GLY A 67 38.76 -31.71 4.25
C GLY A 67 39.27 -30.37 3.70
N ALA A 68 39.74 -30.34 2.45
CA ALA A 68 40.19 -29.12 1.79
C ALA A 68 39.05 -28.10 1.55
N PHE A 69 37.80 -28.58 1.38
CA PHE A 69 36.62 -27.72 1.27
C PHE A 69 36.15 -27.15 2.61
N GLN A 70 36.36 -27.87 3.72
CA GLN A 70 36.01 -27.39 5.06
C GLN A 70 37.02 -26.38 5.60
N GLN A 71 38.32 -26.57 5.37
CA GLN A 71 39.36 -25.64 5.86
C GLN A 71 39.36 -24.28 5.16
N GLN A 72 38.79 -24.17 3.96
CA GLN A 72 38.72 -22.90 3.21
C GLN A 72 37.53 -22.00 3.58
N LYS A 73 36.68 -22.37 4.55
CA LYS A 73 35.72 -21.44 5.16
C LYS A 73 36.42 -20.59 6.22
N THR A 74 37.32 -19.71 5.80
CA THR A 74 37.97 -18.74 6.67
C THR A 74 36.90 -17.77 7.21
N PRO A 75 36.64 -17.70 8.53
CA PRO A 75 35.59 -16.83 9.09
C PRO A 75 35.78 -15.35 8.75
N PHE A 76 37.02 -14.96 8.45
CA PHE A 76 37.37 -13.64 7.94
C PHE A 76 36.74 -13.31 6.57
N ASN A 77 36.64 -14.29 5.67
CA ASN A 77 35.94 -14.10 4.38
C ASN A 77 34.44 -13.94 4.60
N LEU A 78 33.86 -14.62 5.60
CA LEU A 78 32.45 -14.48 5.94
C LEU A 78 32.14 -13.08 6.50
N ALA A 79 32.97 -12.58 7.41
CA ALA A 79 32.84 -11.23 7.96
C ALA A 79 32.97 -10.16 6.88
N ARG A 80 33.92 -10.32 5.95
CA ARG A 80 34.07 -9.41 4.80
C ARG A 80 32.83 -9.40 3.91
N VAL A 81 32.28 -10.57 3.57
CA VAL A 81 31.05 -10.68 2.79
C VAL A 81 29.87 -10.01 3.50
N LEU A 82 29.75 -10.19 4.82
CA LEU A 82 28.69 -9.57 5.61
C LEU A 82 28.81 -8.04 5.63
N VAL A 83 30.01 -7.50 5.82
CA VAL A 83 30.27 -6.06 5.75
C VAL A 83 29.98 -5.51 4.36
N SER A 84 30.39 -6.19 3.30
CA SER A 84 30.07 -5.80 1.92
C SER A 84 28.57 -5.83 1.64
N PHE A 85 27.85 -6.82 2.18
CA PHE A 85 26.40 -6.92 2.05
C PHE A 85 25.69 -5.75 2.76
N ILE A 86 26.09 -5.44 3.99
CA ILE A 86 25.56 -4.30 4.75
C ILE A 86 25.89 -2.97 4.04
N GLY A 87 27.11 -2.82 3.54
CA GLY A 87 27.52 -1.65 2.77
C GLY A 87 26.70 -1.47 1.49
N LEU A 88 26.44 -2.56 0.76
CA LEU A 88 25.59 -2.55 -0.43
C LEU A 88 24.14 -2.21 -0.08
N ALA A 89 23.62 -2.73 1.04
CA ALA A 89 22.27 -2.44 1.50
C ALA A 89 22.11 -0.95 1.88
N ILE A 90 23.06 -0.38 2.63
CA ILE A 90 23.06 1.05 2.98
C ILE A 90 23.19 1.92 1.74
N PHE A 91 24.08 1.55 0.80
CA PHE A 91 24.24 2.26 -0.46
C PHE A 91 22.96 2.25 -1.31
N ASN A 92 22.29 1.09 -1.37
CA ASN A 92 21.00 0.97 -2.06
C ASN A 92 19.93 1.84 -1.39
N LEU A 93 19.87 1.85 -0.06
CA LEU A 93 18.93 2.69 0.69
C LEU A 93 19.15 4.18 0.40
N PHE A 94 20.41 4.62 0.34
CA PHE A 94 20.75 6.01 -0.01
C PHE A 94 20.27 6.39 -1.42
N MET A 95 20.22 5.44 -2.35
CA MET A 95 19.67 5.65 -3.70
C MET A 95 18.14 5.66 -3.71
N VAL A 96 17.50 4.80 -2.91
CA VAL A 96 16.04 4.63 -2.88
C VAL A 96 15.34 5.78 -2.16
N ILE A 97 15.93 6.32 -1.09
CA ILE A 97 15.29 7.40 -0.30
C ILE A 97 14.92 8.62 -1.17
N PRO A 98 15.83 9.23 -1.97
CA PRO A 98 15.47 10.36 -2.83
C PRO A 98 14.40 10.01 -3.86
N ALA A 99 14.43 8.79 -4.42
CA ALA A 99 13.44 8.34 -5.37
C ALA A 99 12.04 8.23 -4.73
N LEU A 100 11.98 7.74 -3.48
CA LEU A 100 10.74 7.64 -2.72
C LEU A 100 10.19 9.01 -2.34
N VAL A 101 11.05 9.94 -1.91
CA VAL A 101 10.68 11.34 -1.63
C VAL A 101 10.13 12.03 -2.89
N TYR A 102 10.78 11.82 -4.05
CA TYR A 102 10.27 12.35 -5.31
C TYR A 102 8.92 11.75 -5.69
N ALA A 103 8.75 10.43 -5.54
CA ALA A 103 7.49 9.75 -5.84
C ALA A 103 6.35 10.20 -4.91
N SER A 104 6.63 10.41 -3.62
CA SER A 104 5.63 10.90 -2.66
C SER A 104 5.24 12.35 -2.96
N LEU A 105 6.20 13.21 -3.33
CA LEU A 105 5.92 14.58 -3.75
C LEU A 105 5.03 14.61 -5.00
N LEU A 106 5.37 13.81 -6.01
CA LEU A 106 4.58 13.70 -7.23
C LEU A 106 3.15 13.19 -6.93
N GLY A 107 3.03 12.19 -6.04
CA GLY A 107 1.74 11.68 -5.57
C GLY A 107 0.90 12.73 -4.84
N ALA A 108 1.51 13.53 -3.96
CA ALA A 108 0.84 14.61 -3.25
C ALA A 108 0.30 15.69 -4.21
N ILE A 109 1.04 15.98 -5.28
CA ILE A 109 0.60 16.91 -6.33
C ILE A 109 -0.60 16.34 -7.09
N TYR A 110 -0.61 15.04 -7.42
CA TYR A 110 -1.78 14.39 -8.04
C TYR A 110 -3.01 14.41 -7.15
N ILE A 111 -2.87 14.08 -5.86
CA ILE A 111 -3.98 14.10 -4.90
C ILE A 111 -4.53 15.52 -4.76
N SER A 112 -3.66 16.52 -4.66
CA SER A 112 -4.06 17.94 -4.60
C SER A 112 -4.79 18.38 -5.87
N ALA A 113 -4.26 18.01 -7.04
CA ALA A 113 -4.89 18.31 -8.34
C ALA A 113 -6.29 17.68 -8.45
N PHE A 114 -6.44 16.44 -7.99
CA PHE A 114 -7.72 15.74 -7.95
C PHE A 114 -8.71 16.40 -6.98
N GLY A 115 -8.23 16.82 -5.80
CA GLY A 115 -9.02 17.59 -4.83
C GLY A 115 -9.51 18.92 -5.41
N PHE A 116 -8.65 19.67 -6.08
CA PHE A 116 -9.04 20.91 -6.76
C PHE A 116 -10.02 20.67 -7.91
N TYR A 117 -9.86 19.56 -8.65
CA TYR A 117 -10.79 19.20 -9.70
C TYR A 117 -12.19 18.90 -9.16
N ILE A 118 -12.30 18.01 -8.16
CA ILE A 118 -13.60 17.68 -7.54
C ILE A 118 -14.20 18.90 -6.85
N GLY A 119 -13.42 19.64 -6.08
CA GLY A 119 -13.86 20.85 -5.39
C GLY A 119 -14.33 21.92 -6.36
N GLY A 120 -13.61 22.13 -7.46
CA GLY A 120 -13.99 23.05 -8.51
C GLY A 120 -15.28 22.63 -9.22
N VAL A 121 -15.46 21.34 -9.52
CA VAL A 121 -16.70 20.81 -10.10
C VAL A 121 -17.88 21.00 -9.14
N ALA A 122 -17.72 20.67 -7.85
CA ALA A 122 -18.77 20.84 -6.85
C ALA A 122 -19.15 22.32 -6.66
N LEU A 123 -18.17 23.21 -6.60
CA LEU A 123 -18.39 24.65 -6.43
C LEU A 123 -19.10 25.25 -7.66
N THR A 124 -18.70 24.83 -8.86
CA THR A 124 -19.33 25.26 -10.12
C THR A 124 -20.76 24.72 -10.22
N ALA A 125 -20.99 23.45 -9.88
CA ALA A 125 -22.32 22.85 -9.89
C ALA A 125 -23.27 23.55 -8.90
N SER A 126 -22.80 23.83 -7.68
CA SER A 126 -23.58 24.60 -6.69
C SER A 126 -23.90 26.01 -7.20
N GLY A 127 -22.89 26.73 -7.72
CA GLY A 127 -23.08 28.08 -8.26
C GLY A 127 -24.03 28.15 -9.46
N LEU A 128 -24.06 27.10 -10.30
CA LEU A 128 -24.93 27.02 -11.47
C LEU A 128 -26.35 26.52 -11.13
N SER A 129 -26.49 25.66 -10.10
CA SER A 129 -27.77 25.04 -9.72
C SER A 129 -28.74 26.04 -9.09
N GLY A 130 -28.25 27.12 -8.48
CA GLY A 130 -29.09 28.14 -7.84
C GLY A 130 -29.96 27.65 -6.68
N GLN A 131 -29.89 26.36 -6.32
CA GLN A 131 -30.57 25.79 -5.16
C GLN A 131 -29.78 26.10 -3.89
N ASN A 132 -29.94 27.32 -3.41
CA ASN A 132 -29.50 27.74 -2.09
C ASN A 132 -30.63 27.62 -1.04
N GLU A 133 -31.67 26.86 -1.38
CA GLU A 133 -32.81 26.54 -0.54
C GLU A 133 -32.48 25.26 0.23
N LEU A 134 -32.25 25.41 1.53
CA LEU A 134 -32.22 24.27 2.43
C LEU A 134 -33.66 24.05 2.88
N ALA A 135 -34.37 23.18 2.15
CA ALA A 135 -35.66 22.67 2.59
C ALA A 135 -35.41 21.63 3.69
N LEU A 136 -35.60 22.01 4.95
CA LEU A 136 -35.58 21.08 6.06
C LEU A 136 -36.99 20.53 6.24
N GLU A 137 -37.34 19.53 5.43
CA GLU A 137 -38.60 18.80 5.55
C GLU A 137 -38.57 17.93 6.81
N GLY A 138 -38.84 18.55 7.95
CA GLY A 138 -38.77 17.97 9.28
C GLY A 138 -40.16 17.85 9.91
N PRO A 139 -40.47 16.74 10.60
CA PRO A 139 -41.72 16.63 11.32
C PRO A 139 -41.69 17.55 12.55
N LEU A 140 -42.13 18.80 12.41
CA LEU A 140 -42.23 19.80 13.50
C LEU A 140 -43.26 19.43 14.60
N ARG A 141 -43.82 18.22 14.54
CA ARG A 141 -44.81 17.67 15.49
C ARG A 141 -44.38 17.68 16.96
N HIS A 142 -43.12 17.94 17.29
CA HIS A 142 -42.65 18.00 18.69
C HIS A 142 -42.39 19.41 19.25
N ILE A 143 -42.38 20.47 18.44
CA ILE A 143 -42.18 21.83 18.98
C ILE A 143 -43.51 22.43 19.49
N MET A 144 -44.63 22.02 18.88
CA MET A 144 -45.97 22.47 19.30
C MET A 144 -46.50 21.76 20.56
N GLU A 145 -45.83 20.72 21.05
CA GLU A 145 -46.20 19.97 22.27
C GLU A 145 -45.67 20.64 23.55
N PHE A 146 -44.68 21.54 23.44
CA PHE A 146 -44.12 22.26 24.61
C PHE A 146 -44.87 23.55 24.95
N THR A 147 -45.72 24.05 24.06
CA THR A 147 -46.57 25.21 24.32
C THR A 147 -48.00 24.73 24.60
N ASN A 148 -48.33 24.58 25.89
CA ASN A 148 -49.72 24.42 26.36
C ASN A 148 -50.50 25.74 26.15
N SER A 149 -50.66 26.20 24.91
CA SER A 149 -51.55 27.31 24.57
C SER A 149 -52.92 26.75 24.27
N HIS A 150 -53.83 26.88 25.23
CA HIS A 150 -55.25 26.67 25.03
C HIS A 150 -55.75 27.81 24.12
N PHE A 151 -56.00 27.51 22.85
CA PHE A 151 -56.57 28.46 21.90
C PHE A 151 -58.03 28.72 22.25
N ASP A 152 -58.35 29.91 22.77
CA ASP A 152 -59.73 30.32 23.12
C ASP A 152 -60.19 31.57 22.35
N SER A 153 -59.47 31.98 21.29
CA SER A 153 -59.92 33.12 20.49
C SER A 153 -59.56 33.04 19.00
N ARG A 154 -60.47 33.61 18.21
CA ARG A 154 -60.55 33.57 16.73
C ARG A 154 -59.41 34.33 16.02
N GLU A 155 -58.55 35.02 16.78
CA GLU A 155 -57.44 35.84 16.28
C GLU A 155 -56.11 35.06 16.28
N GLU A 156 -55.99 33.98 17.06
CA GLU A 156 -54.77 33.14 17.11
C GLU A 156 -54.83 31.95 16.11
N GLU A 157 -55.99 31.68 15.50
CA GLU A 157 -56.19 30.67 14.41
C GLU A 157 -55.59 31.10 13.06
N GLU A 158 -55.18 32.37 12.91
CA GLU A 158 -54.52 32.86 11.70
C GLU A 158 -53.02 32.49 11.66
N ASP A 159 -52.40 32.10 12.78
CA ASP A 159 -50.94 31.87 12.92
C ASP A 159 -50.39 30.54 12.44
N ALA A 160 -51.22 29.83 11.72
CA ALA A 160 -51.03 28.44 11.41
C ALA A 160 -50.59 28.31 9.93
N GLN A 161 -49.49 28.96 9.57
CA GLN A 161 -48.95 28.99 8.20
C GLN A 161 -47.43 28.86 8.21
N GLY A 162 -46.89 28.23 7.17
CA GLY A 162 -45.47 27.93 7.03
C GLY A 162 -44.59 29.17 7.17
N TRP A 163 -43.51 29.04 7.93
CA TRP A 163 -42.57 30.13 8.19
C TRP A 163 -41.46 30.09 7.14
N ARG A 164 -41.35 31.13 6.30
CA ARG A 164 -40.20 31.35 5.42
C ARG A 164 -39.19 32.23 6.15
N VAL A 165 -38.01 31.67 6.39
CA VAL A 165 -36.90 32.43 6.99
C VAL A 165 -35.92 32.77 5.88
N SER A 166 -35.75 34.06 5.60
CA SER A 166 -34.76 34.57 4.65
C SER A 166 -33.61 35.25 5.38
N ILE A 167 -32.38 34.89 5.00
CA ILE A 167 -31.17 35.47 5.59
C ILE A 167 -30.48 36.29 4.51
N ASN A 168 -30.34 37.60 4.74
CA ASN A 168 -29.72 38.54 3.81
C ASN A 168 -28.72 39.47 4.52
N SER A 169 -28.10 40.37 3.76
CA SER A 169 -27.12 41.35 4.29
C SER A 169 -27.73 42.39 5.24
N MET A 170 -29.06 42.53 5.28
CA MET A 170 -29.80 43.38 6.21
C MET A 170 -30.23 42.64 7.48
N GLY A 171 -29.94 41.34 7.60
CA GLY A 171 -30.25 40.52 8.77
C GLY A 171 -31.10 39.29 8.43
N VAL A 172 -31.69 38.71 9.46
CA VAL A 172 -32.63 37.59 9.34
C VAL A 172 -34.03 38.16 9.25
N GLN A 173 -34.73 37.90 8.15
CA GLN A 173 -36.13 38.25 7.95
C GLN A 173 -36.97 36.98 8.02
N VAL A 174 -38.05 37.04 8.78
CA VAL A 174 -38.94 35.91 8.99
C VAL A 174 -40.30 36.33 8.48
N ASN A 175 -40.74 35.72 7.39
CA ASN A 175 -42.02 36.02 6.76
C ASN A 175 -42.92 34.79 6.80
N LYS A 176 -44.18 34.99 7.13
CA LYS A 176 -45.20 33.95 7.10
C LYS A 176 -45.75 33.87 5.68
N ASP A 177 -45.84 32.68 5.11
CA ASP A 177 -46.47 32.51 3.79
C ASP A 177 -47.98 32.69 3.96
N ASP A 178 -48.48 33.90 3.67
CA ASP A 178 -49.90 34.16 3.53
C ASP A 178 -50.39 33.33 2.35
N ALA A 179 -51.06 32.20 2.62
CA ALA A 179 -51.72 31.41 1.60
C ALA A 179 -52.89 32.21 1.01
N GLU A 180 -52.58 33.10 0.07
CA GLU A 180 -53.54 33.90 -0.69
C GLU A 180 -54.23 33.02 -1.74
N SER A 181 -54.99 32.02 -1.28
CA SER A 181 -56.13 31.39 -1.97
C SER A 181 -56.67 30.26 -1.08
N PRO A 182 -57.95 30.30 -0.65
CA PRO A 182 -58.55 29.15 0.00
C PRO A 182 -58.54 27.96 -0.98
N PRO A 183 -58.19 26.74 -0.52
CA PRO A 183 -58.25 25.56 -1.37
C PRO A 183 -59.68 25.39 -1.88
N ALA A 184 -59.82 25.14 -3.19
CA ALA A 184 -61.11 24.98 -3.86
C ALA A 184 -61.97 23.82 -3.28
N ASP A 185 -61.37 23.00 -2.42
CA ASP A 185 -61.95 21.77 -1.86
C ASP A 185 -62.80 22.01 -0.59
N ASP A 186 -62.92 23.25 -0.09
CA ASP A 186 -63.69 23.58 1.11
C ASP A 186 -65.18 23.91 0.88
N GLU A 187 -65.65 23.88 -0.38
CA GLU A 187 -67.07 24.05 -0.71
C GLU A 187 -67.88 22.77 -0.38
N GLY A 188 -68.41 22.71 0.84
CA GLY A 188 -69.39 21.69 1.25
C GLY A 188 -69.10 21.00 2.59
N LEU A 189 -67.95 21.26 3.20
CA LEU A 189 -67.56 20.63 4.46
C LEU A 189 -68.24 21.28 5.68
N SER A 190 -68.62 20.45 6.65
CA SER A 190 -69.08 20.89 7.97
C SER A 190 -68.00 21.74 8.66
N ARG A 191 -68.40 22.65 9.55
CA ARG A 191 -67.49 23.52 10.31
C ARG A 191 -66.34 22.73 10.95
N SER A 192 -66.60 21.51 11.43
CA SER A 192 -65.58 20.62 12.00
C SER A 192 -64.62 20.03 10.96
N GLY A 193 -65.08 19.77 9.73
CA GLY A 193 -64.27 19.26 8.63
C GLY A 193 -63.32 20.31 8.06
N LYS A 194 -63.78 21.56 7.96
CA LYS A 194 -62.93 22.71 7.61
C LYS A 194 -61.81 22.93 8.62
N LEU A 195 -62.12 22.77 9.91
CA LEU A 195 -61.14 22.88 10.99
C LEU A 195 -60.12 21.73 10.96
N LEU A 196 -60.53 20.51 10.59
CA LEU A 196 -59.64 19.37 10.43
C LEU A 196 -58.68 19.55 9.24
N ASN A 197 -59.19 19.96 8.08
CA ASN A 197 -58.35 20.26 6.90
C ASN A 197 -57.37 21.40 7.17
N ARG A 198 -57.83 22.45 7.87
CA ARG A 198 -56.97 23.57 8.24
C ARG A 198 -55.90 23.13 9.25
N ALA A 199 -56.26 22.32 10.25
CA ALA A 199 -55.29 21.75 11.20
C ALA A 199 -54.26 20.82 10.52
N GLU A 200 -54.64 20.09 9.47
CA GLU A 200 -53.73 19.25 8.70
C GLU A 200 -52.72 20.09 7.88
N ALA A 201 -53.17 21.16 7.23
CA ALA A 201 -52.30 22.10 6.51
C ALA A 201 -51.28 22.78 7.44
N VAL A 202 -51.67 23.04 8.68
CA VAL A 202 -50.83 23.61 9.75
C VAL A 202 -49.79 22.61 10.23
N ALA A 203 -50.20 21.36 10.42
CA ALA A 203 -49.32 20.28 10.83
C ALA A 203 -48.28 19.93 9.74
N ALA A 204 -48.59 20.25 8.49
CA ALA A 204 -47.70 20.09 7.33
C ALA A 204 -46.86 21.35 7.02
N GLY A 205 -46.87 22.37 7.87
CA GLY A 205 -46.12 23.60 7.65
C GLY A 205 -44.61 23.35 7.55
N ASP A 206 -44.09 23.38 6.33
CA ASP A 206 -42.67 23.15 6.05
C ASP A 206 -41.87 24.45 6.24
N VAL A 207 -40.68 24.35 6.85
CA VAL A 207 -39.82 25.51 7.09
C VAL A 207 -38.79 25.61 5.97
N HIS A 208 -39.00 26.60 5.12
CA HIS A 208 -38.09 26.89 4.02
C HIS A 208 -37.07 27.95 4.45
N ILE A 209 -35.79 27.56 4.52
CA ILE A 209 -34.68 28.48 4.77
C ILE A 209 -34.04 28.82 3.42
N THR A 210 -34.27 30.05 2.97
CA THR A 210 -33.67 30.56 1.74
C THR A 210 -32.55 31.54 2.11
N THR A 211 -31.30 31.20 1.80
CA THR A 211 -30.19 32.15 1.95
C THR A 211 -29.99 32.88 0.63
N ASP A 212 -30.29 34.18 0.59
CA ASP A 212 -30.08 34.98 -0.62
C ASP A 212 -28.63 35.47 -0.64
N PHE A 213 -27.75 34.66 -1.25
CA PHE A 213 -26.45 35.17 -1.65
C PHE A 213 -26.65 36.10 -2.83
N ASP A 214 -26.28 37.38 -2.64
CA ASP A 214 -26.34 38.46 -3.62
C ASP A 214 -25.93 37.97 -5.02
N SER A 215 -26.61 38.43 -6.06
CA SER A 215 -26.43 38.01 -7.45
C SER A 215 -24.97 38.08 -7.95
N GLY A 216 -24.16 38.97 -7.37
CA GLY A 216 -22.70 39.04 -7.60
C GLY A 216 -21.91 37.85 -7.04
N ALA A 217 -22.39 37.19 -5.99
CA ALA A 217 -21.76 36.00 -5.40
C ALA A 217 -21.93 34.75 -6.28
N ARG A 218 -23.05 34.61 -7.01
CA ARG A 218 -23.31 33.43 -7.88
C ARG A 218 -22.35 33.37 -9.07
N THR A 219 -22.17 34.49 -9.76
CA THR A 219 -21.21 34.61 -10.88
C THR A 219 -19.77 34.47 -10.39
N THR A 220 -19.46 35.05 -9.23
CA THR A 220 -18.13 34.93 -8.60
C THR A 220 -17.84 33.50 -8.16
N GLN A 221 -18.80 32.77 -7.60
CA GLN A 221 -18.65 31.38 -7.18
C GLN A 221 -18.45 30.44 -8.37
N SER A 222 -19.19 30.63 -9.47
CA SER A 222 -18.97 29.87 -10.70
C SER A 222 -17.63 30.18 -11.36
N LEU A 223 -17.17 31.45 -11.33
CA LEU A 223 -15.85 31.84 -11.84
C LEU A 223 -14.71 31.23 -11.02
N ILE A 224 -14.82 31.24 -9.70
CA ILE A 224 -13.84 30.61 -8.79
C ILE A 224 -13.82 29.10 -9.01
N GLY A 225 -14.99 28.46 -9.12
CA GLY A 225 -15.11 27.04 -9.41
C GLY A 225 -14.45 26.65 -10.73
N LEU A 226 -14.71 27.41 -11.80
CA LEU A 226 -14.09 27.17 -13.12
C LEU A 226 -12.57 27.40 -13.07
N GLY A 227 -12.11 28.42 -12.33
CA GLY A 227 -10.68 28.65 -12.08
C GLY A 227 -10.00 27.48 -11.35
N LEU A 228 -10.66 26.89 -10.34
CA LEU A 228 -10.15 25.71 -9.63
C LEU A 228 -10.08 24.48 -10.54
N ILE A 229 -11.08 24.28 -11.41
CA ILE A 229 -11.06 23.18 -12.39
C ILE A 229 -9.89 23.35 -13.36
N LEU A 230 -9.74 24.53 -13.97
CA LEU A 230 -8.64 24.81 -14.90
C LEU A 230 -7.28 24.69 -14.21
N GLY A 231 -7.16 25.19 -12.98
CA GLY A 231 -5.97 25.04 -12.15
C GLY A 231 -5.63 23.58 -11.86
N GLY A 232 -6.62 22.77 -11.46
CA GLY A 232 -6.47 21.34 -11.23
C GLY A 232 -6.06 20.56 -12.48
N ILE A 233 -6.68 20.87 -13.63
CA ILE A 233 -6.31 20.30 -14.93
C ILE A 233 -4.87 20.69 -15.30
N GLY A 234 -4.48 21.96 -15.14
CA GLY A 234 -3.13 22.43 -15.39
C GLY A 234 -2.08 21.72 -14.53
N LEU A 235 -2.36 21.58 -13.23
CA LEU A 235 -1.53 20.80 -12.30
C LEU A 235 -1.41 19.33 -12.71
N CYS A 236 -2.50 18.72 -13.16
CA CYS A 236 -2.51 17.35 -13.66
C CYS A 236 -1.64 17.20 -14.91
N LEU A 237 -1.75 18.11 -15.88
CA LEU A 237 -0.93 18.11 -17.09
C LEU A 237 0.56 18.25 -16.77
N ILE A 238 0.94 19.15 -15.86
CA ILE A 238 2.32 19.30 -15.39
C ILE A 238 2.82 18.00 -14.77
N SER A 239 2.01 17.35 -13.91
CA SER A 239 2.36 16.06 -13.31
C SER A 239 2.52 14.95 -14.34
N ILE A 240 1.68 14.90 -15.37
CA ILE A 240 1.80 13.93 -16.47
C ILE A 240 3.12 14.13 -17.21
N VAL A 241 3.48 15.38 -17.52
CA VAL A 241 4.74 15.70 -18.20
C VAL A 241 5.94 15.28 -17.34
N LEU A 242 5.94 15.64 -16.05
CA LEU A 242 6.97 15.23 -15.10
C LEU A 242 7.12 13.71 -15.06
N THR A 243 6.00 12.99 -14.92
CA THR A 243 5.96 11.52 -14.91
C THR A 243 6.55 10.92 -16.18
N ARG A 244 6.21 11.50 -17.35
CA ARG A 244 6.77 11.10 -18.66
C ARG A 244 8.29 11.24 -18.68
N TYR A 245 8.83 12.36 -18.22
CA TYR A 245 10.28 12.56 -18.12
C TYR A 245 10.93 11.60 -17.12
N THR A 246 10.30 11.34 -15.98
CA THR A 246 10.78 10.35 -15.00
C THR A 246 10.89 8.96 -15.62
N VAL A 247 9.87 8.51 -16.36
CA VAL A 247 9.86 7.19 -17.02
C VAL A 247 10.95 7.10 -18.09
N ILE A 248 11.16 8.16 -18.88
CA ILE A 248 12.24 8.21 -19.88
C ILE A 248 13.61 8.11 -19.19
N GLY A 249 13.81 8.87 -18.10
CA GLY A 249 15.03 8.82 -17.31
C GLY A 249 15.29 7.44 -16.71
N LEU A 250 14.25 6.83 -16.13
CA LEU A 250 14.32 5.49 -15.54
C LEU A 250 14.63 4.42 -16.59
N LYS A 251 14.00 4.50 -17.78
CA LYS A 251 14.28 3.59 -18.90
C LYS A 251 15.74 3.71 -19.36
N ARG A 252 16.29 4.92 -19.42
CA ARG A 252 17.68 5.17 -19.79
C ARG A 252 18.66 4.64 -18.73
N TYR A 253 18.34 4.85 -17.46
CA TYR A 253 19.11 4.30 -16.33
C TYR A 253 19.10 2.77 -16.32
N ALA A 254 17.92 2.15 -16.50
CA ALA A 254 17.78 0.70 -16.59
C ALA A 254 18.54 0.13 -17.79
N ALA A 255 18.45 0.77 -18.97
CA ALA A 255 19.19 0.36 -20.16
C ALA A 255 20.71 0.43 -19.94
N MET A 256 21.21 1.45 -19.23
CA MET A 256 22.62 1.58 -18.88
C MET A 256 23.07 0.44 -17.95
N ASN A 257 22.33 0.15 -16.88
CA ASN A 257 22.63 -0.97 -16.00
C ASN A 257 22.57 -2.33 -16.70
N VAL A 258 21.58 -2.54 -17.58
CA VAL A 258 21.47 -3.76 -18.39
C VAL A 258 22.64 -3.89 -19.36
N SER A 259 23.12 -2.78 -19.94
CA SER A 259 24.29 -2.79 -20.82
C SER A 259 25.59 -3.15 -20.09
N LEU A 260 25.74 -2.73 -18.83
CA LEU A 260 26.87 -3.12 -17.97
C LEU A 260 26.85 -4.61 -17.62
N LEU A 261 25.65 -5.19 -17.45
CA LEU A 261 25.48 -6.62 -17.17
C LEU A 261 25.66 -7.50 -18.41
N ARG A 262 25.40 -6.97 -19.61
CA ARG A 262 25.65 -7.66 -20.89
C ARG A 262 27.09 -7.50 -21.41
N GLY A 263 27.92 -6.73 -20.72
CA GLY A 263 29.31 -6.43 -21.10
C GLY A 263 30.36 -7.20 -20.31
N ARG A 264 30.31 -8.54 -20.34
CA ARG A 264 31.44 -9.48 -20.33
C ARG A 264 31.02 -10.74 -21.08
#